data_AF-A0A5N1J8F5-F1
#
_entry.id   AF-A0A5N1J8F5-F1
#
_cell.length_a   1.000
_cell.length_b   1.000
_cell.length_c   1.000
_cell.angle_alpha   90.00
_cell.angle_beta   90.00
_cell.angle_gamma   90.00
#
_symmetry.space_group_name_H-M   'P 1'
#
loop_
_entity.id
_entity.type
_entity.pdbx_description
1 polymer ?
#
loop_
_entity_poly.entity_id
_entity_poly.type
_entity_poly.pdbx_seq_one_letter_code
_entity_poly.pdbx_strand_id
1 'polypeptide(L)'
;MSSLQTSLFFFIVFGVASFSFVEIDAPQARLHSRTADGNDSISVGKQLAMRHCGSCHLVPEPALLDKKTWVAGVLPNMAMRLGIKLPGQDTLKPLSPEEEKAVGRLNIYPETALLSADEWAEIVRYYEHLAPAEPLPQKPYQPLTNQLPLFKAREIALGDKPVPQTTLLKYDKFTSQLYVGDAQNALYVLGNPLQAGDAFLNDTWWIDTAPTDIDFPKNAAPRLLTIGIFSPSDQHLGRLMTLERAAKPGTSPINIRDLPRPVQFATGDLNADGKEDVIICGFGNNAGKLFWYDGFEPTKEHVLKALPGARKVEIADFNRDKKPDIMVVMAQAREEVVIFYNQGNGRFKEKTVLQFSPLFGASYFELADFNQDGFQDILLTNGDNWDYSSVNKNYHGVRIYLNDRKDNFKEAWFYPLYGASKAIARDFDQDGDLDIAATSFYSNLAQPEQGFVYLSNEGRLNFKPFTTTEGAHGKWLTMEAADFDKDGDVDLVLGSYFHTVGEMTQLIFKGILSFPQLLVLENRKR
;
A
#
# COMPACT_ATOMS: atom_id res chain seq x y z
N MET A 1 -42.83 -26.37 -49.13
CA MET A 1 -42.57 -25.08 -48.44
C MET A 1 -41.23 -25.21 -47.74
N SER A 2 -40.22 -24.58 -48.32
CA SER A 2 -38.82 -24.56 -47.89
C SER A 2 -38.50 -23.24 -47.20
N SER A 3 -37.70 -23.27 -46.13
CA SER A 3 -36.78 -22.18 -45.75
C SER A 3 -35.82 -22.76 -44.71
N LEU A 4 -34.59 -23.08 -45.10
CA LEU A 4 -33.39 -22.24 -44.98
C LEU A 4 -33.03 -21.90 -43.51
N GLN A 5 -32.06 -22.66 -43.00
CA GLN A 5 -31.19 -22.25 -41.90
C GLN A 5 -30.15 -21.24 -42.43
N THR A 6 -30.00 -20.13 -41.73
CA THR A 6 -28.86 -19.21 -41.90
C THR A 6 -28.15 -19.06 -40.57
N SER A 7 -26.97 -19.67 -40.49
CA SER A 7 -25.95 -19.39 -39.49
C SER A 7 -25.37 -17.99 -39.73
N LEU A 8 -25.32 -17.16 -38.70
CA LEU A 8 -24.63 -15.87 -38.75
C LEU A 8 -23.36 -15.96 -37.91
N PHE A 9 -22.22 -16.19 -38.57
CA PHE A 9 -20.89 -16.00 -38.00
C PHE A 9 -20.61 -14.49 -37.94
N PHE A 10 -20.45 -13.93 -36.74
CA PHE A 10 -19.87 -12.60 -36.57
C PHE A 10 -18.36 -12.72 -36.51
N PHE A 11 -17.69 -12.36 -37.62
CA PHE A 11 -16.27 -12.03 -37.63
C PHE A 11 -16.10 -10.62 -37.05
N ILE A 12 -15.45 -10.49 -35.89
CA ILE A 12 -14.92 -9.19 -35.44
C ILE A 12 -13.51 -9.06 -36.02
N VAL A 13 -13.38 -8.21 -37.04
CA VAL A 13 -12.11 -7.81 -37.63
C VAL A 13 -11.46 -6.79 -36.67
N PHE A 14 -10.34 -7.16 -36.06
CA PHE A 14 -9.47 -6.19 -35.39
C PHE A 14 -8.76 -5.34 -36.46
N GLY A 15 -9.16 -4.08 -36.58
CA GLY A 15 -8.42 -3.08 -37.35
C GLY A 15 -7.11 -2.76 -36.64
N VAL A 16 -5.98 -3.18 -37.22
CA VAL A 16 -4.65 -2.73 -36.82
C VAL A 16 -4.50 -1.28 -37.28
N ALA A 17 -4.59 -0.33 -36.34
CA ALA A 17 -4.18 1.04 -36.61
C ALA A 17 -2.64 1.09 -36.53
N SER A 18 -2.01 1.01 -37.70
CA SER A 18 -0.60 1.35 -37.87
C SER A 18 -0.43 2.84 -37.62
N PHE A 19 0.15 3.24 -36.48
CA PHE A 19 0.60 4.60 -36.26
C PHE A 19 1.89 4.83 -37.03
N SER A 20 1.78 5.44 -38.20
CA SER A 20 2.92 6.09 -38.86
C SER A 20 3.29 7.33 -38.03
N PHE A 21 4.46 7.30 -37.40
CA PHE A 21 5.04 8.49 -36.79
C PHE A 21 5.32 9.52 -37.88
N VAL A 22 4.58 10.62 -37.86
CA VAL A 22 4.98 11.84 -38.55
C VAL A 22 5.89 12.57 -37.56
N GLU A 23 7.18 12.70 -37.90
CA GLU A 23 8.07 13.66 -37.24
C GLU A 23 7.47 15.06 -37.42
N ILE A 24 6.98 15.62 -36.33
CA ILE A 24 6.61 17.03 -36.26
C ILE A 24 7.83 17.74 -35.69
N ASP A 25 8.54 18.46 -36.55
CA ASP A 25 9.60 19.39 -36.14
C ASP A 25 9.07 20.35 -35.06
N ALA A 26 9.69 20.30 -33.89
CA ALA A 26 9.43 21.26 -32.82
C ALA A 26 9.89 22.67 -33.27
N PRO A 27 9.12 23.74 -33.02
CA PRO A 27 9.56 25.08 -33.35
C PRO A 27 10.74 25.47 -32.45
N GLN A 28 11.92 25.66 -33.06
CA GLN A 28 13.08 26.25 -32.41
C GLN A 28 12.79 27.71 -32.05
N ALA A 29 12.36 27.95 -30.81
CA ALA A 29 12.47 29.26 -30.20
C ALA A 29 13.95 29.56 -29.97
N ARG A 30 14.50 30.51 -30.74
CA ARG A 30 15.86 31.03 -30.52
C ARG A 30 15.92 31.74 -29.17
N LEU A 31 16.37 31.02 -28.14
CA LEU A 31 16.84 31.61 -26.89
C LEU A 31 18.26 32.15 -27.12
N HIS A 32 18.45 33.45 -26.89
CA HIS A 32 19.77 34.07 -26.86
C HIS A 32 20.58 33.43 -25.72
N SER A 33 21.64 32.71 -26.08
CA SER A 33 22.55 32.06 -25.14
C SER A 33 23.39 33.09 -24.39
N ARG A 34 23.13 33.26 -23.10
CA ARG A 34 24.23 33.40 -22.15
C ARG A 34 24.65 31.98 -21.79
N THR A 35 25.77 31.54 -22.33
CA THR A 35 26.43 30.30 -21.91
C THR A 35 26.92 30.49 -20.48
N ALA A 36 26.05 30.20 -19.51
CA ALA A 36 26.52 29.75 -18.21
C ALA A 36 27.20 28.40 -18.46
N ASP A 37 28.40 28.20 -17.94
CA ASP A 37 29.10 26.91 -18.05
C ASP A 37 28.16 25.79 -17.60
N GLY A 38 28.22 24.61 -18.22
CA GLY A 38 27.28 23.51 -17.92
C GLY A 38 27.18 23.16 -16.42
N ASN A 39 28.23 23.41 -15.65
CA ASN A 39 28.24 23.27 -14.19
C ASN A 39 27.40 24.32 -13.44
N ASP A 40 27.31 25.55 -13.95
CA ASP A 40 26.51 26.63 -13.36
C ASP A 40 25.01 26.33 -13.50
N SER A 41 24.57 25.83 -14.67
CA SER A 41 23.17 25.44 -14.92
C SER A 41 22.71 24.28 -14.02
N ILE A 42 23.55 23.27 -13.80
CA ILE A 42 23.25 22.14 -12.90
C ILE A 42 23.09 22.63 -11.45
N SER A 43 23.98 23.54 -11.00
CA SER A 43 23.90 24.12 -9.66
C SER A 43 22.64 24.97 -9.48
N VAL A 44 22.29 25.78 -10.47
CA VAL A 44 21.05 26.60 -10.46
C VAL A 44 19.81 25.71 -10.42
N GLY A 45 19.73 24.70 -11.29
CA GLY A 45 18.61 23.75 -11.31
C GLY A 45 18.43 23.01 -9.98
N LYS A 46 19.52 22.61 -9.33
CA LYS A 46 19.49 22.00 -7.99
C LYS A 46 18.91 22.96 -6.95
N GLN A 47 19.36 24.22 -6.92
CA GLN A 47 18.86 25.22 -5.96
C GLN A 47 17.38 25.51 -6.18
N LEU A 48 16.94 25.60 -7.44
CA LEU A 48 15.53 25.77 -7.78
C LEU A 48 14.69 24.57 -7.36
N ALA A 49 15.15 23.34 -7.59
CA ALA A 49 14.48 22.13 -7.10
C ALA A 49 14.38 22.11 -5.56
N MET A 50 15.44 22.52 -4.86
CA MET A 50 15.39 22.63 -3.40
C MET A 50 14.38 23.68 -2.92
N ARG A 51 14.30 24.83 -3.60
CA ARG A 51 13.38 25.91 -3.25
C ARG A 51 11.92 25.58 -3.51
N HIS A 52 11.63 25.00 -4.67
CA HIS A 52 10.25 24.81 -5.14
C HIS A 52 9.70 23.41 -4.84
N CYS A 53 10.54 22.38 -4.79
CA CYS A 53 10.12 21.01 -4.50
C CYS A 53 10.35 20.64 -3.03
N GLY A 54 11.40 21.17 -2.41
CA GLY A 54 11.77 20.88 -1.00
C GLY A 54 10.84 21.49 0.05
N SER A 55 9.88 22.32 -0.35
CA SER A 55 8.86 22.89 0.54
C SER A 55 7.79 21.86 0.93
N CYS A 56 7.54 20.87 0.08
CA CYS A 56 6.45 19.91 0.26
C CYS A 56 6.93 18.60 0.92
N HIS A 57 8.08 18.07 0.50
CA HIS A 57 8.69 16.82 0.96
C HIS A 57 10.21 16.86 0.75
N LEU A 58 10.93 15.80 1.12
CA LEU A 58 12.35 15.69 0.81
C LEU A 58 12.58 15.78 -0.70
N VAL A 59 13.59 16.55 -1.13
CA VAL A 59 13.92 16.71 -2.55
C VAL A 59 14.44 15.37 -3.07
N PRO A 60 13.79 14.74 -4.05
CA PRO A 60 14.26 13.46 -4.57
C PRO A 60 15.57 13.66 -5.35
N GLU A 61 16.57 12.82 -5.09
CA GLU A 61 17.83 12.88 -5.82
C GLU A 61 17.66 12.33 -7.25
N PRO A 62 18.30 12.94 -8.27
CA PRO A 62 18.19 12.46 -9.66
C PRO A 62 18.58 10.99 -9.84
N ALA A 63 19.51 10.48 -9.04
CA ALA A 63 19.99 9.10 -9.12
C ALA A 63 18.93 8.04 -8.72
N LEU A 64 17.81 8.43 -8.12
CA LEU A 64 16.78 7.50 -7.65
C LEU A 64 15.96 6.87 -8.79
N LEU A 65 15.92 7.48 -9.97
CA LEU A 65 15.22 6.96 -11.15
C LEU A 65 16.08 7.15 -12.39
N ASP A 66 15.82 6.36 -13.42
CA ASP A 66 16.40 6.59 -14.74
C ASP A 66 15.86 7.87 -15.39
N LYS A 67 16.65 8.38 -16.34
CA LYS A 67 16.35 9.60 -17.09
C LYS A 67 15.00 9.56 -17.77
N LYS A 68 14.64 8.43 -18.39
CA LYS A 68 13.38 8.30 -19.13
C LYS A 68 12.20 8.44 -18.18
N THR A 69 12.25 7.79 -17.02
CA THR A 69 11.19 7.87 -16.00
C THR A 69 11.05 9.28 -15.43
N TRP A 70 12.17 9.98 -15.18
CA TRP A 70 12.13 11.39 -14.79
C TRP A 70 11.42 12.28 -15.81
N VAL A 71 11.86 12.22 -17.07
CA VAL A 71 11.40 13.14 -18.12
C VAL A 71 9.99 12.82 -18.59
N ALA A 72 9.62 11.55 -18.70
CA ALA A 72 8.32 11.14 -19.23
C ALA A 72 7.22 11.01 -18.16
N GLY A 73 7.57 10.74 -16.90
CA GLY A 73 6.62 10.47 -15.83
C GLY A 73 6.61 11.55 -14.74
N VAL A 74 7.72 11.69 -14.01
CA VAL A 74 7.74 12.46 -12.76
C VAL A 74 7.76 13.98 -12.97
N LEU A 75 8.65 14.48 -13.84
CA LEU A 75 8.76 15.93 -14.09
C LEU A 75 7.48 16.54 -14.66
N PRO A 76 6.76 15.90 -15.60
CA PRO A 76 5.46 16.41 -16.03
C PRO A 76 4.44 16.55 -14.90
N ASN A 77 4.38 15.58 -13.97
CA ASN A 77 3.49 15.68 -12.81
C ASN A 77 3.88 16.84 -11.88
N MET A 78 5.18 16.99 -11.62
CA MET A 78 5.71 18.10 -10.83
C MET A 78 5.41 19.46 -11.47
N ALA A 79 5.53 19.57 -12.80
CA ALA A 79 5.23 20.79 -13.54
C ALA A 79 3.79 21.24 -13.27
N MET A 80 2.83 20.31 -13.35
CA MET A 80 1.41 20.57 -13.12
C MET A 80 1.16 21.06 -11.68
N ARG A 81 1.80 20.45 -10.68
CA ARG A 81 1.72 20.89 -9.27
C ARG A 81 2.35 22.26 -9.00
N LEU A 82 3.19 22.75 -9.92
CA LEU A 82 3.78 24.08 -9.88
C LEU A 82 3.02 25.09 -10.78
N GLY A 83 1.88 24.70 -11.34
CA GLY A 83 1.05 25.55 -12.21
C GLY A 83 1.60 25.73 -13.64
N ILE A 84 2.55 24.88 -14.06
CA ILE A 84 3.14 24.89 -15.40
C ILE A 84 2.27 24.03 -16.33
N LYS A 85 1.75 24.65 -17.39
CA LYS A 85 0.91 23.98 -18.39
C LYS A 85 1.77 23.39 -19.50
N LEU A 86 1.82 22.06 -19.57
CA LEU A 86 2.50 21.34 -20.63
C LEU A 86 1.53 21.04 -21.79
N PRO A 87 1.99 21.10 -23.06
CA PRO A 87 1.13 20.82 -24.22
C PRO A 87 0.48 19.43 -24.14
N GLY A 88 -0.83 19.37 -24.36
CA GLY A 88 -1.58 18.10 -24.40
C GLY A 88 -1.86 17.47 -23.03
N GLN A 89 -1.44 18.09 -21.91
CA GLN A 89 -1.78 17.63 -20.57
C GLN A 89 -2.90 18.49 -19.97
N ASP A 90 -4.00 17.84 -19.61
CA ASP A 90 -5.09 18.44 -18.85
C ASP A 90 -5.25 17.66 -17.55
N THR A 91 -4.98 18.32 -16.43
CA THR A 91 -4.95 17.75 -15.08
C THR A 91 -6.31 17.25 -14.58
N LEU A 92 -7.41 17.72 -15.16
CA LEU A 92 -8.77 17.49 -14.64
C LEU A 92 -9.68 16.73 -15.61
N LYS A 93 -9.39 16.75 -16.92
CA LYS A 93 -10.29 16.16 -17.93
C LYS A 93 -10.47 14.63 -17.95
N PRO A 94 -9.60 13.76 -17.36
CA PRO A 94 -9.95 12.34 -17.28
C PRO A 94 -10.88 12.01 -16.10
N LEU A 95 -11.25 12.99 -15.25
CA LEU A 95 -12.00 12.75 -14.02
C LEU A 95 -13.52 12.75 -14.24
N SER A 96 -14.27 12.04 -13.39
CA SER A 96 -15.73 12.17 -13.35
C SER A 96 -16.12 13.56 -12.81
N PRO A 97 -17.34 14.07 -13.07
CA PRO A 97 -17.77 15.36 -12.56
C PRO A 97 -17.65 15.50 -11.02
N GLU A 98 -17.94 14.43 -10.29
CA GLU A 98 -17.84 14.39 -8.83
C GLU A 98 -16.39 14.46 -8.38
N GLU A 99 -15.49 13.75 -9.07
CA GLU A 99 -14.06 13.72 -8.79
C GLU A 99 -13.40 15.06 -9.17
N GLU A 100 -13.73 15.63 -10.33
CA GLU A 100 -13.28 16.96 -10.74
C GLU A 100 -13.67 18.02 -9.69
N LYS A 101 -14.90 17.95 -9.17
CA LYS A 101 -15.36 18.84 -8.10
C LYS A 101 -14.61 18.60 -6.78
N ALA A 102 -14.30 17.35 -6.44
CA ALA A 102 -13.53 17.02 -5.25
C ALA A 102 -12.10 17.57 -5.36
N VAL A 103 -11.41 17.27 -6.45
CA VAL A 103 -10.03 17.73 -6.73
C VAL A 103 -9.95 19.26 -6.86
N GLY A 104 -10.91 19.87 -7.56
CA GLY A 104 -10.95 21.33 -7.78
C GLY A 104 -11.02 22.14 -6.48
N ARG A 105 -11.61 21.60 -5.42
CA ARG A 105 -11.67 22.24 -4.09
C ARG A 105 -10.34 22.23 -3.34
N LEU A 106 -9.43 21.32 -3.70
CA LEU A 106 -8.14 21.17 -3.01
C LEU A 106 -7.09 22.16 -3.51
N ASN A 107 -7.31 22.77 -4.67
CA ASN A 107 -6.38 23.72 -5.31
C ASN A 107 -4.94 23.17 -5.44
N ILE A 108 -4.81 21.87 -5.74
CA ILE A 108 -3.52 21.17 -5.87
C ILE A 108 -2.75 21.55 -7.14
N TYR A 109 -3.43 22.11 -8.13
CA TYR A 109 -2.86 22.59 -9.38
C TYR A 109 -3.09 24.11 -9.47
N PRO A 110 -2.08 24.93 -9.14
CA PRO A 110 -2.22 26.38 -9.18
C PRO A 110 -2.61 26.88 -10.58
N GLU A 111 -3.54 27.85 -10.65
CA GLU A 111 -3.91 28.50 -11.93
C GLU A 111 -2.77 29.34 -12.51
N THR A 112 -1.88 29.83 -11.65
CA THR A 112 -0.72 30.65 -12.00
C THR A 112 0.57 29.91 -11.68
N ALA A 113 1.53 29.94 -12.61
CA ALA A 113 2.80 29.25 -12.44
C ALA A 113 3.61 29.87 -11.29
N LEU A 114 4.18 29.02 -10.43
CA LEU A 114 4.98 29.43 -9.26
C LEU A 114 6.42 29.82 -9.62
N LEU A 115 6.84 29.57 -10.85
CA LEU A 115 8.16 29.88 -11.40
C LEU A 115 8.07 30.12 -12.90
N SER A 116 9.08 30.78 -13.46
CA SER A 116 9.18 31.02 -14.89
C SER A 116 9.49 29.74 -15.68
N ALA A 117 9.20 29.76 -16.98
CA ALA A 117 9.53 28.65 -17.88
C ALA A 117 11.05 28.38 -17.95
N ASP A 118 11.87 29.43 -17.84
CA ASP A 118 13.33 29.32 -17.83
C ASP A 118 13.82 28.62 -16.57
N GLU A 119 13.30 29.00 -15.39
CA GLU A 119 13.62 28.34 -14.12
C GLU A 119 13.18 26.86 -14.12
N TRP A 120 12.01 26.56 -14.70
CA TRP A 120 11.57 25.17 -14.88
C TRP A 120 12.53 24.38 -15.77
N ALA A 121 13.00 24.96 -16.87
CA ALA A 121 13.94 24.32 -17.78
C ALA A 121 15.30 24.02 -17.09
N GLU A 122 15.74 24.85 -16.14
CA GLU A 122 16.92 24.56 -15.31
C GLU A 122 16.69 23.35 -14.40
N ILE A 123 15.51 23.22 -13.78
CA ILE A 123 15.15 22.04 -12.97
C ILE A 123 15.15 20.77 -13.83
N VAL A 124 14.51 20.82 -15.00
CA VAL A 124 14.49 19.68 -15.94
C VAL A 124 15.91 19.27 -16.32
N ARG A 125 16.77 20.24 -16.69
CA ARG A 125 18.18 19.98 -17.03
C ARG A 125 18.98 19.35 -15.89
N TYR A 126 18.75 19.79 -14.65
CA TYR A 126 19.38 19.18 -13.48
C TYR A 126 19.07 17.68 -13.35
N TYR A 127 17.80 17.29 -13.44
CA TYR A 127 17.41 15.88 -13.36
C TYR A 127 17.84 15.09 -14.60
N GLU A 128 17.62 15.64 -15.80
CA GLU A 128 17.95 14.96 -17.06
C GLU A 128 19.46 14.71 -17.20
N HIS A 129 20.30 15.61 -16.70
CA HIS A 129 21.75 15.48 -16.79
C HIS A 129 22.31 14.47 -15.78
N LEU A 130 21.79 14.45 -14.55
CA LEU A 130 22.34 13.66 -13.44
C LEU A 130 21.65 12.29 -13.24
N ALA A 131 20.45 12.09 -13.79
CA ALA A 131 19.79 10.80 -13.72
C ALA A 131 20.55 9.73 -14.53
N PRO A 132 20.69 8.50 -14.00
CA PRO A 132 21.28 7.39 -14.74
C PRO A 132 20.47 7.07 -16.00
N ALA A 133 21.12 6.41 -16.97
CA ALA A 133 20.45 6.00 -18.21
C ALA A 133 19.39 4.92 -17.98
N GLU A 134 19.65 4.01 -17.03
CA GLU A 134 18.80 2.86 -16.68
C GLU A 134 18.60 2.82 -15.16
N PRO A 135 17.53 2.18 -14.66
CA PRO A 135 17.33 2.00 -13.23
C PRO A 135 18.52 1.28 -12.61
N LEU A 136 18.96 1.77 -11.45
CA LEU A 136 20.06 1.12 -10.72
C LEU A 136 19.62 -0.30 -10.30
N PRO A 137 20.53 -1.28 -10.32
CA PRO A 137 20.21 -2.63 -9.87
C PRO A 137 20.14 -2.70 -8.34
N GLN A 138 19.31 -3.62 -7.83
CA GLN A 138 19.34 -4.01 -6.41
C GLN A 138 20.73 -4.49 -5.98
N LYS A 139 21.04 -4.29 -4.70
CA LYS A 139 22.21 -4.91 -4.07
C LYS A 139 22.12 -6.44 -4.22
N PRO A 140 23.24 -7.17 -4.39
CA PRO A 140 23.22 -8.62 -4.38
C PRO A 140 22.59 -9.16 -3.10
N TYR A 141 21.77 -10.20 -3.24
CA TYR A 141 21.11 -10.89 -2.13
C TYR A 141 21.19 -12.41 -2.32
N GLN A 142 20.93 -13.15 -1.25
CA GLN A 142 20.91 -14.61 -1.32
C GLN A 142 19.77 -15.08 -2.23
N PRO A 143 20.02 -16.03 -3.15
CA PRO A 143 18.97 -16.53 -4.03
C PRO A 143 17.90 -17.25 -3.23
N LEU A 144 16.64 -17.13 -3.69
CA LEU A 144 15.52 -17.84 -3.10
C LEU A 144 15.67 -19.35 -3.27
N THR A 145 15.42 -20.09 -2.20
CA THR A 145 15.29 -21.54 -2.24
C THR A 145 13.83 -21.93 -2.36
N ASN A 146 13.44 -22.62 -3.45
CA ASN A 146 12.06 -23.08 -3.69
C ASN A 146 11.70 -24.35 -2.89
N GLN A 147 12.17 -24.42 -1.64
CA GLN A 147 11.87 -25.49 -0.70
C GLN A 147 11.51 -24.83 0.63
N LEU A 148 10.22 -24.60 0.84
CA LEU A 148 9.71 -24.01 2.06
C LEU A 148 9.76 -25.08 3.18
N PRO A 149 10.69 -25.00 4.15
CA PRO A 149 10.98 -26.13 5.03
C PRO A 149 9.91 -26.32 6.13
N LEU A 150 9.28 -25.21 6.53
CA LEU A 150 8.39 -25.15 7.68
C LEU A 150 6.92 -25.30 7.30
N PHE A 151 6.53 -24.71 6.18
CA PHE A 151 5.13 -24.64 5.80
C PHE A 151 4.76 -25.61 4.68
N LYS A 152 3.49 -26.01 4.67
CA LYS A 152 2.86 -26.69 3.56
C LYS A 152 1.82 -25.80 2.91
N ALA A 153 2.06 -25.51 1.64
CA ALA A 153 1.17 -24.70 0.82
C ALA A 153 -0.12 -25.43 0.44
N ARG A 154 -1.23 -24.69 0.47
CA ARG A 154 -2.54 -25.13 -0.02
C ARG A 154 -3.33 -23.96 -0.59
N GLU A 155 -3.78 -24.12 -1.82
CA GLU A 155 -4.58 -23.12 -2.52
C GLU A 155 -6.07 -23.26 -2.21
N ILE A 156 -6.76 -22.13 -2.08
CA ILE A 156 -8.21 -22.07 -1.90
C ILE A 156 -8.81 -21.13 -2.94
N ALA A 157 -9.79 -21.66 -3.67
CA ALA A 157 -10.65 -20.87 -4.54
C ALA A 157 -11.99 -20.60 -3.86
N LEU A 158 -12.50 -19.38 -3.98
CA LEU A 158 -13.78 -18.95 -3.41
C LEU A 158 -14.78 -18.61 -4.52
N GLY A 159 -15.67 -19.56 -4.80
CA GLY A 159 -16.67 -19.47 -5.87
C GLY A 159 -16.08 -19.40 -7.28
N ASP A 160 -16.96 -19.27 -8.27
CA ASP A 160 -16.59 -19.17 -9.69
C ASP A 160 -16.24 -17.73 -10.07
N LYS A 161 -15.09 -17.24 -9.60
CA LYS A 161 -14.59 -15.90 -9.96
C LYS A 161 -13.48 -15.97 -11.00
N PRO A 162 -13.57 -15.17 -12.08
CA PRO A 162 -12.55 -15.16 -13.12
C PRO A 162 -11.26 -14.47 -12.69
N VAL A 163 -11.31 -13.55 -11.71
CA VAL A 163 -10.17 -12.75 -11.26
C VAL A 163 -10.19 -12.63 -9.74
N PRO A 164 -9.17 -13.14 -9.01
CA PRO A 164 -9.03 -12.93 -7.58
C PRO A 164 -8.85 -11.46 -7.23
N GLN A 165 -9.64 -10.93 -6.27
CA GLN A 165 -9.55 -9.54 -5.83
C GLN A 165 -9.79 -9.42 -4.31
N THR A 166 -9.06 -10.22 -3.53
CA THR A 166 -9.12 -10.18 -2.06
C THR A 166 -8.55 -8.87 -1.52
N THR A 167 -9.34 -8.14 -0.72
CA THR A 167 -9.00 -6.82 -0.18
C THR A 167 -8.80 -6.80 1.34
N LEU A 168 -9.25 -7.85 2.03
CA LEU A 168 -9.14 -7.98 3.49
C LEU A 168 -8.93 -9.44 3.86
N LEU A 169 -8.02 -9.70 4.79
CA LEU A 169 -7.96 -10.93 5.57
C LEU A 169 -7.90 -10.55 7.05
N LYS A 170 -8.77 -11.16 7.86
CA LYS A 170 -8.73 -10.98 9.31
C LYS A 170 -9.23 -12.20 10.05
N TYR A 171 -8.45 -12.69 11.00
CA TYR A 171 -8.84 -13.80 11.85
C TYR A 171 -9.55 -13.32 13.12
N ASP A 172 -10.75 -13.83 13.37
CA ASP A 172 -11.43 -13.67 14.65
C ASP A 172 -11.05 -14.82 15.60
N LYS A 173 -10.17 -14.53 16.56
CA LYS A 173 -9.75 -15.51 17.57
C LYS A 173 -10.89 -15.99 18.48
N PHE A 174 -11.98 -15.25 18.62
CA PHE A 174 -13.09 -15.61 19.51
C PHE A 174 -14.02 -16.66 18.88
N THR A 175 -14.24 -16.56 17.56
CA THR A 175 -15.07 -17.50 16.80
C THR A 175 -14.25 -18.51 16.00
N SER A 176 -12.94 -18.30 15.89
CA SER A 176 -12.02 -19.06 15.05
C SER A 176 -12.43 -19.04 13.58
N GLN A 177 -12.83 -17.86 13.10
CA GLN A 177 -13.28 -17.65 11.72
C GLN A 177 -12.34 -16.70 10.99
N LEU A 178 -12.11 -16.97 9.70
CA LEU A 178 -11.36 -16.07 8.84
C LEU A 178 -12.35 -15.24 7.99
N TYR A 179 -12.22 -13.93 8.10
CA TYR A 179 -12.97 -12.98 7.29
C TYR A 179 -12.16 -12.60 6.05
N VAL A 180 -12.75 -12.78 4.87
CA VAL A 180 -12.12 -12.52 3.57
C VAL A 180 -12.94 -11.49 2.83
N GLY A 181 -12.44 -10.26 2.75
CA GLY A 181 -13.07 -9.21 1.96
C GLY A 181 -12.64 -9.25 0.51
N ASP A 182 -13.51 -8.77 -0.37
CA ASP A 182 -13.33 -8.83 -1.81
C ASP A 182 -13.81 -7.55 -2.50
N ALA A 183 -13.10 -7.15 -3.55
CA ALA A 183 -13.35 -5.90 -4.26
C ALA A 183 -14.71 -5.85 -5.00
N GLN A 184 -15.40 -6.98 -5.16
CA GLN A 184 -16.79 -7.05 -5.65
C GLN A 184 -17.81 -6.88 -4.53
N ASN A 185 -17.42 -6.19 -3.46
CA ASN A 185 -18.26 -5.83 -2.32
C ASN A 185 -18.82 -7.05 -1.58
N ALA A 186 -18.00 -8.09 -1.42
CA ALA A 186 -18.32 -9.27 -0.64
C ALA A 186 -17.39 -9.40 0.56
N LEU A 187 -17.91 -9.94 1.65
CA LEU A 187 -17.16 -10.38 2.82
C LEU A 187 -17.54 -11.82 3.12
N TYR A 188 -16.64 -12.75 2.84
CA TYR A 188 -16.79 -14.17 3.11
C TYR A 188 -16.34 -14.47 4.53
N VAL A 189 -17.07 -15.36 5.21
CA VAL A 189 -16.74 -15.84 6.55
C VAL A 189 -16.42 -17.32 6.45
N LEU A 190 -15.17 -17.68 6.67
CA LEU A 190 -14.67 -19.05 6.54
C LEU A 190 -14.53 -19.68 7.92
N GLY A 191 -14.99 -20.93 8.03
CA GLY A 191 -14.84 -21.74 9.24
C GLY A 191 -13.46 -22.36 9.40
N ASN A 192 -13.26 -23.01 10.56
CA ASN A 192 -12.06 -23.77 10.90
C ASN A 192 -12.40 -25.28 10.96
N PRO A 193 -11.55 -26.18 10.44
CA PRO A 193 -10.31 -25.86 9.70
C PRO A 193 -10.65 -25.31 8.32
N LEU A 194 -9.71 -24.55 7.74
CA LEU A 194 -9.85 -23.93 6.43
C LEU A 194 -9.89 -25.00 5.32
N GLN A 195 -10.83 -25.95 5.29
CA GLN A 195 -10.86 -27.05 4.31
C GLN A 195 -11.21 -26.54 2.89
N ALA A 196 -11.30 -27.42 1.88
CA ALA A 196 -11.70 -27.05 0.52
C ALA A 196 -13.18 -27.44 0.25
N GLY A 197 -13.86 -26.72 -0.67
CA GLY A 197 -15.28 -26.90 -1.05
C GLY A 197 -16.31 -26.09 -0.24
N ASP A 198 -17.57 -26.02 -0.69
CA ASP A 198 -18.59 -25.12 -0.07
C ASP A 198 -18.86 -25.33 1.43
N ALA A 199 -18.48 -26.48 1.99
CA ALA A 199 -18.71 -26.84 3.39
C ALA A 199 -17.92 -25.98 4.42
N PHE A 200 -16.91 -25.20 4.01
CA PHE A 200 -16.16 -24.31 4.92
C PHE A 200 -16.59 -22.83 4.84
N LEU A 201 -17.44 -22.46 3.87
CA LEU A 201 -18.00 -21.11 3.76
C LEU A 201 -19.21 -20.98 4.70
N ASN A 202 -19.00 -20.37 5.87
CA ASN A 202 -20.04 -20.25 6.90
C ASN A 202 -21.06 -19.16 6.56
N ASP A 203 -20.62 -18.04 5.99
CA ASP A 203 -21.51 -16.92 5.64
C ASP A 203 -20.91 -16.06 4.52
N THR A 204 -21.76 -15.28 3.86
CA THR A 204 -21.37 -14.23 2.91
C THR A 204 -22.19 -12.98 3.16
N TRP A 205 -21.50 -11.86 3.31
CA TRP A 205 -22.09 -10.55 3.46
C TRP A 205 -21.86 -9.73 2.19
N TRP A 206 -22.94 -9.21 1.63
CA TRP A 206 -22.87 -8.25 0.53
C TRP A 206 -22.84 -6.84 1.12
N ILE A 207 -21.74 -6.15 0.87
CA ILE A 207 -21.41 -4.84 1.44
C ILE A 207 -21.62 -3.77 0.37
N ASP A 208 -21.68 -2.49 0.75
CA ASP A 208 -21.83 -1.38 -0.19
C ASP A 208 -20.57 -1.15 -1.01
N THR A 209 -19.39 -1.26 -0.40
CA THR A 209 -18.07 -1.11 -1.04
C THR A 209 -17.05 -2.09 -0.48
N ALA A 210 -15.88 -2.21 -1.12
CA ALA A 210 -14.86 -3.19 -0.77
C ALA A 210 -14.40 -3.07 0.71
N PRO A 211 -14.44 -4.16 1.49
CA PRO A 211 -13.88 -4.22 2.84
C PRO A 211 -12.37 -3.99 2.85
N THR A 212 -11.86 -3.26 3.85
CA THR A 212 -10.42 -2.97 4.00
C THR A 212 -9.86 -3.32 5.37
N ASP A 213 -10.68 -3.24 6.42
CA ASP A 213 -10.28 -3.69 7.76
C ASP A 213 -11.52 -4.09 8.56
N ILE A 214 -11.32 -4.93 9.57
CA ILE A 214 -12.36 -5.35 10.50
C ILE A 214 -11.72 -5.63 11.86
N ASP A 215 -12.47 -5.37 12.93
CA ASP A 215 -12.09 -5.79 14.27
C ASP A 215 -13.24 -6.50 15.01
N PHE A 216 -12.88 -7.11 16.14
CA PHE A 216 -13.74 -8.01 16.90
C PHE A 216 -13.77 -7.58 18.39
N PRO A 217 -14.56 -6.54 18.75
CA PRO A 217 -14.67 -6.12 20.13
C PRO A 217 -15.29 -7.21 21.01
N LYS A 218 -14.78 -7.33 22.25
CA LYS A 218 -15.26 -8.36 23.19
C LYS A 218 -16.74 -8.13 23.51
N ASN A 219 -17.56 -9.17 23.32
CA ASN A 219 -19.01 -9.16 23.57
C ASN A 219 -19.82 -8.15 22.72
N ALA A 220 -19.28 -7.67 21.60
CA ALA A 220 -19.98 -6.81 20.65
C ALA A 220 -19.87 -7.39 19.24
N ALA A 221 -20.68 -6.86 18.32
CA ALA A 221 -20.62 -7.26 16.92
C ALA A 221 -19.33 -6.71 16.27
N PRO A 222 -18.79 -7.37 15.23
CA PRO A 222 -17.61 -6.89 14.52
C PRO A 222 -17.81 -5.48 13.96
N ARG A 223 -16.74 -4.70 13.81
CA ARG A 223 -16.79 -3.38 13.15
C ARG A 223 -16.03 -3.45 11.85
N LEU A 224 -16.69 -3.11 10.75
CA LEU A 224 -16.19 -3.23 9.38
C LEU A 224 -15.88 -1.85 8.81
N LEU A 225 -14.68 -1.71 8.23
CA LEU A 225 -14.25 -0.54 7.47
C LEU A 225 -14.30 -0.83 5.97
N THR A 226 -14.90 0.07 5.21
CA THR A 226 -15.03 -0.01 3.74
C THR A 226 -14.48 1.24 3.06
N ILE A 227 -13.84 1.05 1.90
CA ILE A 227 -13.01 2.09 1.27
C ILE A 227 -13.80 3.15 0.49
N GLY A 228 -15.02 2.85 0.05
CA GLY A 228 -15.68 3.66 -0.97
C GLY A 228 -15.19 3.25 -2.37
N ILE A 229 -14.31 4.07 -2.96
CA ILE A 229 -13.71 3.81 -4.27
C ILE A 229 -12.30 3.22 -4.07
N PHE A 230 -12.07 2.03 -4.64
CA PHE A 230 -10.78 1.34 -4.51
C PHE A 230 -9.65 2.08 -5.23
N SER A 231 -9.91 2.51 -6.48
CA SER A 231 -9.00 3.32 -7.30
C SER A 231 -8.70 4.69 -6.67
N PRO A 232 -7.61 5.38 -7.06
CA PRO A 232 -7.33 6.72 -6.59
C PRO A 232 -8.52 7.67 -6.77
N SER A 233 -8.99 8.23 -5.66
CA SER A 233 -10.13 9.16 -5.63
C SER A 233 -10.03 10.04 -4.38
N ASP A 234 -10.51 11.28 -4.52
CA ASP A 234 -10.71 12.27 -3.47
C ASP A 234 -12.18 12.37 -3.03
N GLN A 235 -13.03 11.41 -3.45
CA GLN A 235 -14.39 11.30 -2.94
C GLN A 235 -14.43 10.62 -1.57
N HIS A 236 -15.31 11.13 -0.72
CA HIS A 236 -15.47 10.68 0.66
C HIS A 236 -16.61 9.65 0.73
N LEU A 237 -16.35 8.43 0.27
CA LEU A 237 -17.37 7.36 0.20
C LEU A 237 -17.08 6.20 1.16
N GLY A 238 -16.02 6.28 1.95
CA GLY A 238 -15.69 5.24 2.91
C GLY A 238 -16.59 5.27 4.15
N ARG A 239 -16.62 4.15 4.85
CA ARG A 239 -17.53 3.96 5.99
C ARG A 239 -16.96 3.00 7.03
N LEU A 240 -17.15 3.32 8.31
CA LEU A 240 -16.95 2.42 9.44
C LEU A 240 -18.32 2.06 10.01
N MET A 241 -18.63 0.77 10.13
CA MET A 241 -19.95 0.33 10.59
C MET A 241 -19.90 -0.89 11.49
N THR A 242 -20.88 -1.03 12.39
CA THR A 242 -21.14 -2.30 13.07
C THR A 242 -21.71 -3.31 12.06
N LEU A 243 -21.10 -4.50 11.98
CA LEU A 243 -21.52 -5.58 11.10
C LEU A 243 -22.60 -6.43 11.78
N GLU A 244 -23.87 -6.11 11.51
CA GLU A 244 -25.03 -6.82 12.03
C GLU A 244 -26.15 -6.91 10.98
N ARG A 245 -26.89 -8.02 10.96
CA ARG A 245 -28.02 -8.19 10.02
C ARG A 245 -29.26 -7.39 10.44
N ALA A 246 -29.40 -7.13 11.73
CA ALA A 246 -30.47 -6.32 12.30
C ALA A 246 -29.96 -5.68 13.59
N ALA A 247 -30.32 -4.41 13.81
CA ALA A 247 -29.98 -3.71 15.03
C ALA A 247 -30.62 -4.37 16.24
N LYS A 248 -29.82 -4.63 17.28
CA LYS A 248 -30.35 -5.12 18.55
C LYS A 248 -31.16 -4.01 19.24
N PRO A 249 -32.33 -4.30 19.81
CA PRO A 249 -33.09 -3.30 20.54
C PRO A 249 -32.27 -2.68 21.67
N GLY A 250 -32.22 -1.35 21.71
CA GLY A 250 -31.46 -0.60 22.74
C GLY A 250 -29.97 -0.42 22.45
N THR A 251 -29.46 -0.85 21.28
CA THR A 251 -28.10 -0.53 20.84
C THR A 251 -28.10 0.54 19.76
N SER A 252 -27.05 1.38 19.74
CA SER A 252 -26.78 2.32 18.65
C SER A 252 -25.60 1.78 17.84
N PRO A 253 -25.83 1.14 16.69
CA PRO A 253 -24.74 0.64 15.86
C PRO A 253 -23.87 1.81 15.35
N ILE A 254 -22.57 1.55 15.29
CA ILE A 254 -21.60 2.48 14.70
C ILE A 254 -21.92 2.60 13.21
N ASN A 255 -21.91 3.83 12.71
CA ASN A 255 -22.13 4.14 11.31
C ASN A 255 -21.50 5.50 10.97
N ILE A 256 -20.17 5.53 10.90
CA ILE A 256 -19.41 6.71 10.51
C ILE A 256 -19.26 6.68 8.98
N ARG A 257 -19.71 7.74 8.31
CA ARG A 257 -19.74 7.85 6.85
C ARG A 257 -18.85 9.02 6.40
N ASP A 258 -18.80 9.23 5.09
CA ASP A 258 -18.07 10.32 4.46
C ASP A 258 -16.55 10.29 4.78
N LEU A 259 -16.00 9.07 4.92
CA LEU A 259 -14.59 8.87 5.19
C LEU A 259 -13.75 9.01 3.91
N PRO A 260 -12.57 9.67 3.96
CA PRO A 260 -11.73 9.93 2.80
C PRO A 260 -10.89 8.69 2.45
N ARG A 261 -11.49 7.76 1.70
CA ARG A 261 -10.87 6.53 1.20
C ARG A 261 -10.07 5.80 2.29
N PRO A 262 -10.73 5.35 3.38
CA PRO A 262 -10.06 4.79 4.54
C PRO A 262 -9.57 3.37 4.26
N VAL A 263 -8.43 3.00 4.84
CA VAL A 263 -7.77 1.71 4.56
C VAL A 263 -7.51 0.86 5.81
N GLN A 264 -7.50 1.46 6.99
CA GLN A 264 -7.23 0.79 8.25
C GLN A 264 -7.75 1.61 9.43
N PHE A 265 -8.10 0.97 10.54
CA PHE A 265 -8.43 1.65 11.78
C PHE A 265 -7.85 0.92 13.00
N ALA A 266 -7.79 1.62 14.13
CA ALA A 266 -7.47 1.04 15.42
C ALA A 266 -8.29 1.72 16.52
N THR A 267 -8.38 1.07 17.68
CA THR A 267 -9.22 1.55 18.79
C THR A 267 -8.43 1.60 20.10
N GLY A 268 -8.80 2.55 20.96
CA GLY A 268 -8.15 2.79 22.25
C GLY A 268 -8.69 4.04 22.93
N ASP A 269 -8.47 4.19 24.23
CA ASP A 269 -8.87 5.39 24.99
C ASP A 269 -7.87 6.53 24.75
N LEU A 270 -8.06 7.30 23.69
CA LEU A 270 -7.08 8.28 23.20
C LEU A 270 -7.11 9.59 24.01
N ASN A 271 -8.19 9.86 24.73
CA ASN A 271 -8.36 11.06 25.54
C ASN A 271 -8.32 10.83 27.06
N ALA A 272 -8.19 9.58 27.51
CA ALA A 272 -8.18 9.13 28.90
C ALA A 272 -9.52 9.37 29.64
N ASP A 273 -10.64 9.28 28.93
CA ASP A 273 -11.98 9.43 29.51
C ASP A 273 -12.63 8.10 29.91
N GLY A 274 -11.93 6.98 29.70
CA GLY A 274 -12.38 5.63 30.00
C GLY A 274 -13.29 5.01 28.95
N LYS A 275 -13.49 5.66 27.80
CA LYS A 275 -14.21 5.11 26.64
C LYS A 275 -13.23 4.74 25.54
N GLU A 276 -13.65 3.81 24.70
CA GLU A 276 -12.89 3.45 23.52
C GLU A 276 -13.17 4.45 22.40
N ASP A 277 -12.11 5.01 21.83
CA ASP A 277 -12.13 5.85 20.64
C ASP A 277 -11.71 5.05 19.41
N VAL A 278 -11.85 5.65 18.23
CA VAL A 278 -11.35 5.07 16.98
C VAL A 278 -10.51 6.05 16.20
N ILE A 279 -9.31 5.61 15.82
CA ILE A 279 -8.45 6.30 14.86
C ILE A 279 -8.54 5.64 13.50
N ILE A 280 -8.66 6.44 12.44
CA ILE A 280 -8.86 5.99 11.07
C ILE A 280 -7.73 6.53 10.19
N CYS A 281 -7.11 5.61 9.45
CA CYS A 281 -6.19 5.93 8.36
C CYS A 281 -6.99 6.28 7.10
N GLY A 282 -7.30 7.56 6.92
CA GLY A 282 -7.88 8.08 5.69
C GLY A 282 -6.79 8.26 4.64
N PHE A 283 -6.57 7.24 3.81
CA PHE A 283 -5.48 7.27 2.83
C PHE A 283 -5.64 8.45 1.86
N GLY A 284 -6.76 8.53 1.14
CA GLY A 284 -7.09 9.58 0.16
C GLY A 284 -6.05 9.80 -0.95
N ASN A 285 -6.44 10.27 -2.14
CA ASN A 285 -5.48 10.54 -3.21
C ASN A 285 -4.67 11.82 -2.93
N ASN A 286 -5.39 12.92 -2.69
CA ASN A 286 -4.86 14.24 -2.31
C ASN A 286 -5.53 14.79 -1.03
N ALA A 287 -6.74 14.33 -0.68
CA ALA A 287 -7.56 14.82 0.45
C ALA A 287 -7.63 13.88 1.67
N GLY A 288 -6.67 12.97 1.80
CA GLY A 288 -6.59 12.08 2.97
C GLY A 288 -6.15 12.79 4.25
N LYS A 289 -6.29 12.09 5.38
CA LYS A 289 -5.93 12.56 6.71
C LYS A 289 -5.81 11.41 7.71
N LEU A 290 -5.08 11.65 8.79
CA LEU A 290 -5.14 10.85 10.02
C LEU A 290 -6.01 11.57 11.05
N PHE A 291 -7.03 10.88 11.57
CA PHE A 291 -8.04 11.46 12.45
C PHE A 291 -8.68 10.40 13.33
N TRP A 292 -9.29 10.83 14.43
CA TRP A 292 -10.00 9.96 15.36
C TRP A 292 -11.34 10.55 15.81
N TYR A 293 -12.21 9.70 16.36
CA TYR A 293 -13.51 10.08 16.92
C TYR A 293 -13.61 9.67 18.39
N ASP A 294 -13.99 10.63 19.24
CA ASP A 294 -14.30 10.38 20.67
C ASP A 294 -15.55 9.49 20.78
N GLY A 295 -15.38 8.30 21.35
CA GLY A 295 -16.48 7.35 21.56
C GLY A 295 -17.22 6.92 20.29
N PHE A 296 -16.54 6.89 19.13
CA PHE A 296 -17.13 6.61 17.82
C PHE A 296 -18.20 7.62 17.37
N GLU A 297 -18.25 8.83 17.96
CA GLU A 297 -19.24 9.85 17.63
C GLU A 297 -18.78 10.71 16.43
N PRO A 298 -19.48 10.69 15.26
CA PRO A 298 -19.05 11.44 14.08
C PRO A 298 -18.94 12.96 14.29
N THR A 299 -19.67 13.50 15.26
CA THR A 299 -19.66 14.94 15.62
C THR A 299 -18.45 15.34 16.46
N LYS A 300 -17.66 14.38 16.95
CA LYS A 300 -16.49 14.61 17.80
C LYS A 300 -15.21 14.15 17.10
N GLU A 301 -15.02 14.65 15.89
CA GLU A 301 -13.82 14.39 15.11
C GLU A 301 -12.63 15.22 15.60
N HIS A 302 -11.47 14.59 15.65
CA HIS A 302 -10.19 15.21 15.94
C HIS A 302 -9.17 14.83 14.87
N VAL A 303 -8.66 15.82 14.14
CA VAL A 303 -7.64 15.61 13.11
C VAL A 303 -6.24 15.69 13.73
N LEU A 304 -5.45 14.63 13.56
CA LEU A 304 -4.04 14.60 14.00
C LEU A 304 -3.12 15.14 12.90
N LYS A 305 -3.39 14.77 11.64
CA LYS A 305 -2.57 15.19 10.49
C LYS A 305 -3.44 15.32 9.24
N ALA A 306 -3.53 16.54 8.70
CA ALA A 306 -4.30 16.85 7.50
C ALA A 306 -3.45 16.65 6.22
N LEU A 307 -2.92 15.44 6.03
CA LEU A 307 -2.16 15.05 4.84
C LEU A 307 -2.59 13.65 4.38
N PRO A 308 -2.66 13.39 3.05
CA PRO A 308 -2.97 12.08 2.52
C PRO A 308 -1.83 11.09 2.75
N GLY A 309 -2.18 9.81 2.68
CA GLY A 309 -1.26 8.69 2.73
C GLY A 309 -1.18 7.99 4.08
N ALA A 310 -2.03 8.33 5.05
CA ALA A 310 -2.16 7.56 6.28
C ALA A 310 -2.60 6.14 5.92
N ARG A 311 -1.75 5.15 6.20
CA ARG A 311 -1.90 3.80 5.63
C ARG A 311 -2.04 2.70 6.68
N LYS A 312 -1.32 2.81 7.79
CA LYS A 312 -1.44 1.91 8.94
C LYS A 312 -1.11 2.66 10.21
N VAL A 313 -1.83 2.35 11.29
CA VAL A 313 -1.60 2.85 12.64
C VAL A 313 -1.45 1.71 13.64
N GLU A 314 -0.64 1.95 14.68
CA GLU A 314 -0.57 1.14 15.89
C GLU A 314 -0.65 2.02 17.14
N ILE A 315 -1.31 1.52 18.18
CA ILE A 315 -1.49 2.22 19.45
C ILE A 315 -0.72 1.44 20.53
N ALA A 316 0.20 2.12 21.20
CA ALA A 316 0.96 1.57 22.32
C ALA A 316 1.49 2.69 23.21
N ASP A 317 1.97 2.37 24.41
CA ASP A 317 2.67 3.32 25.28
C ASP A 317 4.16 3.33 24.94
N PHE A 318 4.56 4.10 23.92
CA PHE A 318 5.93 4.11 23.40
C PHE A 318 6.90 4.77 24.38
N ASN A 319 6.47 5.85 25.02
CA ASN A 319 7.31 6.60 25.97
C ASN A 319 7.21 6.12 27.43
N ARG A 320 6.38 5.09 27.71
CA ARG A 320 6.17 4.46 29.01
C ARG A 320 5.56 5.40 30.07
N ASP A 321 4.73 6.34 29.64
CA ASP A 321 4.02 7.29 30.51
C ASP A 321 2.60 6.85 30.91
N LYS A 322 2.22 5.62 30.51
CA LYS A 322 0.91 4.97 30.70
C LYS A 322 -0.24 5.60 29.91
N LYS A 323 0.06 6.36 28.86
CA LYS A 323 -0.95 6.83 27.91
C LYS A 323 -0.76 6.15 26.56
N PRO A 324 -1.84 5.87 25.83
CA PRO A 324 -1.74 5.33 24.48
C PRO A 324 -1.23 6.40 23.53
N ASP A 325 -0.01 6.20 23.05
CA ASP A 325 0.58 6.91 21.93
C ASP A 325 0.18 6.25 20.61
N ILE A 326 0.40 6.94 19.50
CA ILE A 326 -0.04 6.51 18.17
C ILE A 326 1.15 6.55 17.21
N MET A 327 1.50 5.42 16.59
CA MET A 327 2.48 5.38 15.51
C MET A 327 1.79 5.14 14.17
N VAL A 328 2.13 5.92 13.15
CA VAL A 328 1.54 5.85 11.81
C VAL A 328 2.62 5.83 10.73
N VAL A 329 2.37 5.09 9.64
CA VAL A 329 3.11 5.27 8.38
C VAL A 329 2.29 6.10 7.40
N MET A 330 2.94 7.12 6.84
CA MET A 330 2.46 8.00 5.79
C MET A 330 3.24 7.70 4.51
N ALA A 331 2.56 7.59 3.36
CA ALA A 331 3.22 7.30 2.07
C ALA A 331 2.96 8.36 0.99
N GLN A 332 1.69 8.75 0.77
CA GLN A 332 1.25 9.54 -0.39
C GLN A 332 1.82 10.96 -0.48
N ALA A 333 1.51 11.86 0.47
CA ALA A 333 2.03 13.23 0.43
C ALA A 333 3.46 13.36 0.97
N ARG A 334 3.76 12.54 1.99
CA ARG A 334 5.07 12.46 2.64
C ARG A 334 5.30 11.03 3.06
N GLU A 335 6.46 10.51 2.69
CA GLU A 335 6.93 9.18 3.06
C GLU A 335 7.62 9.27 4.43
N GLU A 336 6.90 8.94 5.50
CA GLU A 336 7.40 9.07 6.87
C GLU A 336 6.71 8.10 7.84
N VAL A 337 7.44 7.74 8.90
CA VAL A 337 6.86 7.11 10.09
C VAL A 337 6.87 8.14 11.21
N VAL A 338 5.73 8.32 11.86
CA VAL A 338 5.48 9.40 12.83
C VAL A 338 4.87 8.81 14.09
N ILE A 339 5.36 9.28 15.25
CA ILE A 339 4.74 9.02 16.55
C ILE A 339 4.01 10.28 17.01
N PHE A 340 2.78 10.12 17.46
CA PHE A 340 1.99 11.12 18.17
C PHE A 340 1.95 10.72 19.65
N TYR A 341 2.77 11.37 20.47
CA TYR A 341 2.81 11.13 21.91
C TYR A 341 1.62 11.78 22.60
N ASN A 342 0.89 11.02 23.39
CA ASN A 342 -0.29 11.47 24.08
C ASN A 342 0.08 12.34 25.29
N GLN A 343 -0.38 13.60 25.28
CA GLN A 343 -0.15 14.56 26.36
C GLN A 343 -1.33 14.64 27.33
N GLY A 344 -2.34 13.79 27.15
CA GLY A 344 -3.61 13.79 27.87
C GLY A 344 -4.63 14.78 27.30
N ASN A 345 -5.90 14.52 27.60
CA ASN A 345 -7.06 15.32 27.16
C ASN A 345 -7.12 15.49 25.63
N GLY A 346 -6.81 14.43 24.87
CA GLY A 346 -6.86 14.42 23.41
C GLY A 346 -5.79 15.27 22.71
N ARG A 347 -4.74 15.71 23.42
CA ARG A 347 -3.62 16.47 22.84
C ARG A 347 -2.45 15.56 22.55
N PHE A 348 -1.85 15.74 21.38
CA PHE A 348 -0.72 14.91 20.93
C PHE A 348 0.47 15.76 20.51
N LYS A 349 1.68 15.27 20.80
CA LYS A 349 2.94 15.83 20.29
C LYS A 349 3.48 14.94 19.18
N GLU A 350 3.58 15.49 17.98
CA GLU A 350 4.15 14.82 16.81
C GLU A 350 5.68 14.72 16.88
N LYS A 351 6.24 13.55 16.51
CA LYS A 351 7.66 13.29 16.26
C LYS A 351 7.79 12.41 15.02
N THR A 352 8.37 12.95 13.94
CA THR A 352 8.82 12.13 12.81
C THR A 352 10.01 11.29 13.25
N VAL A 353 9.91 9.96 13.12
CA VAL A 353 10.96 9.02 13.54
C VAL A 353 11.72 8.42 12.37
N LEU A 354 11.08 8.31 11.20
CA LEU A 354 11.71 7.96 9.92
C LEU A 354 11.14 8.87 8.83
N GLN A 355 11.98 9.28 7.89
CA GLN A 355 11.58 10.12 6.76
C GLN A 355 12.32 9.68 5.51
N PHE A 356 11.61 9.60 4.39
CA PHE A 356 12.13 9.08 3.12
C PHE A 356 11.85 10.00 1.94
N SER A 357 12.53 9.71 0.83
CA SER A 357 12.22 10.34 -0.46
C SER A 357 10.77 10.04 -0.86
N PRO A 358 10.05 10.96 -1.54
CA PRO A 358 8.71 10.70 -2.07
C PRO A 358 8.62 9.52 -3.05
N LEU A 359 9.76 8.99 -3.51
CA LEU A 359 9.85 7.84 -4.40
C LEU A 359 10.03 6.51 -3.67
N PHE A 360 10.00 6.52 -2.32
CA PHE A 360 10.37 5.39 -1.48
C PHE A 360 9.36 4.23 -1.50
N GLY A 361 8.06 4.54 -1.55
CA GLY A 361 6.98 3.59 -1.70
C GLY A 361 6.63 2.84 -0.41
N ALA A 362 6.58 3.51 0.75
CA ALA A 362 6.26 2.85 2.01
C ALA A 362 4.87 2.21 1.94
N SER A 363 4.80 0.92 2.29
CA SER A 363 3.60 0.11 2.05
C SER A 363 2.98 -0.46 3.33
N TYR A 364 3.80 -0.84 4.31
CA TYR A 364 3.35 -1.40 5.57
C TYR A 364 4.46 -1.26 6.62
N PHE A 365 4.08 -1.27 7.90
CA PHE A 365 5.03 -1.52 8.97
C PHE A 365 4.43 -2.49 9.99
N GLU A 366 5.26 -3.16 10.77
CA GLU A 366 4.87 -3.88 11.98
C GLU A 366 5.88 -3.59 13.08
N LEU A 367 5.43 -3.64 14.32
CA LEU A 367 6.27 -3.52 15.50
C LEU A 367 6.58 -4.89 16.09
N ALA A 368 7.87 -5.14 16.33
CA ALA A 368 8.33 -6.31 17.04
C ALA A 368 9.69 -6.03 17.69
N ASP A 369 10.02 -6.73 18.78
CA ASP A 369 11.30 -6.60 19.47
C ASP A 369 12.30 -7.61 18.88
N PHE A 370 13.02 -7.22 17.83
CA PHE A 370 13.91 -8.13 17.09
C PHE A 370 15.22 -8.43 17.82
N ASN A 371 15.59 -7.59 18.79
CA ASN A 371 16.84 -7.72 19.55
C ASN A 371 16.62 -8.09 21.03
N GLN A 372 15.37 -8.34 21.42
CA GLN A 372 14.92 -8.74 22.76
C GLN A 372 15.33 -7.77 23.87
N ASP A 373 15.38 -6.47 23.57
CA ASP A 373 15.79 -5.46 24.55
C ASP A 373 14.62 -4.76 25.28
N GLY A 374 13.40 -5.19 24.99
CA GLY A 374 12.15 -4.72 25.58
C GLY A 374 11.60 -3.46 24.93
N PHE A 375 12.15 -3.02 23.80
CA PHE A 375 11.65 -1.89 23.02
C PHE A 375 11.21 -2.37 21.63
N GLN A 376 10.12 -1.79 21.13
CA GLN A 376 9.60 -2.16 19.81
C GLN A 376 10.51 -1.58 18.72
N ASP A 377 10.95 -2.43 17.80
CA ASP A 377 11.62 -2.09 16.56
C ASP A 377 10.61 -2.01 15.40
N ILE A 378 11.03 -1.46 14.27
CA ILE A 378 10.15 -1.31 13.09
C ILE A 378 10.59 -2.29 12.00
N LEU A 379 9.69 -3.21 11.63
CA LEU A 379 9.72 -3.92 10.35
C LEU A 379 8.97 -3.09 9.32
N LEU A 380 9.63 -2.61 8.27
CA LEU A 380 9.06 -1.74 7.24
C LEU A 380 9.13 -2.41 5.86
N THR A 381 8.05 -2.34 5.09
CA THR A 381 8.09 -2.67 3.66
C THR A 381 8.00 -1.40 2.82
N ASN A 382 8.80 -1.38 1.75
CA ASN A 382 8.74 -0.32 0.76
C ASN A 382 8.85 -0.92 -0.63
N GLY A 383 7.80 -0.79 -1.40
CA GLY A 383 7.66 -1.47 -2.68
C GLY A 383 6.59 -0.89 -3.60
N ASP A 384 5.78 0.06 -3.11
CA ASP A 384 4.76 0.69 -3.93
C ASP A 384 5.38 1.31 -5.18
N ASN A 385 4.86 0.91 -6.34
CA ASN A 385 5.39 1.27 -7.63
C ASN A 385 4.31 1.64 -8.64
N TRP A 386 3.07 1.84 -8.17
CA TRP A 386 1.91 2.16 -9.00
C TRP A 386 1.65 3.67 -9.05
N ASP A 387 2.72 4.45 -9.14
CA ASP A 387 2.71 5.90 -9.30
C ASP A 387 3.37 6.30 -10.64
N TYR A 388 3.64 7.59 -10.87
CA TYR A 388 4.30 8.12 -12.08
C TYR A 388 5.73 7.61 -12.33
N SER A 389 6.24 6.70 -11.49
CA SER A 389 7.59 6.15 -11.50
C SER A 389 7.61 4.61 -11.47
N SER A 390 6.77 3.95 -12.25
CA SER A 390 6.64 2.47 -12.32
C SER A 390 7.85 1.74 -12.94
N VAL A 391 9.00 1.81 -12.27
CA VAL A 391 10.23 1.09 -12.61
C VAL A 391 10.76 0.34 -11.40
N ASN A 392 11.53 -0.72 -11.64
CA ASN A 392 12.19 -1.43 -10.55
C ASN A 392 13.19 -0.50 -9.84
N LYS A 393 12.97 -0.25 -8.55
CA LYS A 393 13.79 0.65 -7.72
C LYS A 393 14.69 -0.18 -6.81
N ASN A 394 16.00 0.04 -6.88
CA ASN A 394 17.00 -0.76 -6.14
C ASN A 394 16.88 -0.70 -4.61
N TYR A 395 16.15 0.28 -4.10
CA TYR A 395 15.90 0.47 -2.68
C TYR A 395 14.56 -0.14 -2.22
N HIS A 396 13.78 -0.78 -3.09
CA HIS A 396 12.56 -1.51 -2.69
C HIS A 396 12.92 -2.82 -1.97
N GLY A 397 12.21 -3.11 -0.89
CA GLY A 397 12.38 -4.33 -0.12
C GLY A 397 11.76 -4.30 1.28
N VAL A 398 12.35 -5.11 2.15
CA VAL A 398 11.97 -5.26 3.56
C VAL A 398 13.12 -4.76 4.43
N ARG A 399 12.82 -3.97 5.46
CA ARG A 399 13.82 -3.32 6.32
C ARG A 399 13.49 -3.53 7.79
N ILE A 400 14.52 -3.68 8.62
CA ILE A 400 14.41 -3.63 10.08
C ILE A 400 15.13 -2.39 10.57
N TYR A 401 14.44 -1.57 11.36
CA TYR A 401 15.03 -0.44 12.07
C TYR A 401 14.98 -0.70 13.57
N LEU A 402 16.14 -0.76 14.21
CA LEU A 402 16.23 -0.97 15.65
C LEU A 402 16.05 0.34 16.41
N ASN A 403 15.33 0.29 17.53
CA ASN A 403 15.10 1.40 18.44
C ASN A 403 16.31 1.59 19.37
N ASP A 404 16.76 2.83 19.56
CA ASP A 404 17.82 3.18 20.53
C ASP A 404 17.31 3.36 21.97
N ARG A 405 16.10 2.87 22.25
CA ARG A 405 15.35 3.00 23.51
C ARG A 405 14.85 4.40 23.82
N LYS A 406 14.94 5.31 22.84
CA LYS A 406 14.48 6.71 22.91
C LYS A 406 13.67 7.08 21.67
N ASP A 407 13.13 6.07 21.00
CA ASP A 407 12.37 6.16 19.76
C ASP A 407 13.15 6.83 18.63
N ASN A 408 14.47 6.65 18.61
CA ASN A 408 15.28 6.93 17.43
C ASN A 408 15.64 5.61 16.78
N PHE A 409 15.34 5.49 15.50
CA PHE A 409 15.38 4.23 14.78
C PHE A 409 16.54 4.24 13.79
N LYS A 410 17.31 3.15 13.74
CA LYS A 410 18.42 2.99 12.81
C LYS A 410 18.25 1.71 12.01
N GLU A 411 18.40 1.81 10.70
CA GLU A 411 18.40 0.63 9.82
C GLU A 411 19.50 -0.33 10.25
N ALA A 412 19.10 -1.55 10.60
CA ALA A 412 20.00 -2.64 10.97
C ALA A 412 20.07 -3.71 9.88
N TRP A 413 19.03 -3.85 9.07
CA TRP A 413 18.94 -4.88 8.05
C TRP A 413 18.04 -4.48 6.88
N PHE A 414 18.37 -4.97 5.68
CA PHE A 414 17.62 -4.76 4.44
C PHE A 414 17.70 -6.00 3.53
N TYR A 415 16.54 -6.47 3.07
CA TYR A 415 16.43 -7.48 2.02
C TYR A 415 15.80 -6.89 0.76
N PRO A 416 16.50 -6.93 -0.40
CA PRO A 416 15.95 -6.47 -1.67
C PRO A 416 14.76 -7.31 -2.13
N LEU A 417 13.60 -6.67 -2.32
CA LEU A 417 12.39 -7.32 -2.82
C LEU A 417 11.55 -6.29 -3.58
N TYR A 418 11.55 -6.37 -4.92
CA TYR A 418 10.79 -5.43 -5.74
C TYR A 418 9.30 -5.61 -5.52
N GLY A 419 8.60 -4.57 -5.08
CA GLY A 419 7.16 -4.63 -4.91
C GLY A 419 6.72 -5.11 -3.53
N ALA A 420 7.65 -5.20 -2.57
CA ALA A 420 7.38 -5.52 -1.17
C ALA A 420 6.20 -4.70 -0.62
N SER A 421 5.13 -5.39 -0.25
CA SER A 421 3.86 -4.76 0.12
C SER A 421 3.52 -4.95 1.58
N LYS A 422 3.75 -6.14 2.13
CA LYS A 422 3.48 -6.47 3.52
C LYS A 422 4.53 -7.44 4.02
N ALA A 423 4.98 -7.25 5.26
CA ALA A 423 5.84 -8.19 5.94
C ALA A 423 5.35 -8.31 7.39
N ILE A 424 5.45 -9.52 7.94
CA ILE A 424 5.07 -9.79 9.32
C ILE A 424 6.17 -10.61 10.01
N ALA A 425 6.37 -10.36 11.31
CA ALA A 425 7.42 -10.98 12.09
C ALA A 425 6.87 -11.91 13.17
N ARG A 426 7.17 -13.21 13.11
CA ARG A 426 6.78 -14.18 14.13
C ARG A 426 7.91 -15.19 14.30
N ASP A 427 7.99 -15.82 15.45
CA ASP A 427 8.86 -16.97 15.69
C ASP A 427 8.16 -18.22 15.12
N PHE A 428 8.22 -18.41 13.79
CA PHE A 428 7.44 -19.45 13.13
C PHE A 428 8.02 -20.84 13.41
N ASP A 429 9.34 -20.97 13.53
CA ASP A 429 10.01 -22.23 13.83
C ASP A 429 10.26 -22.47 15.33
N GLN A 430 9.84 -21.54 16.20
CA GLN A 430 9.90 -21.62 17.67
C GLN A 430 11.32 -21.74 18.21
N ASP A 431 12.30 -21.10 17.57
CA ASP A 431 13.69 -21.09 18.00
C ASP A 431 14.07 -19.88 18.88
N GLY A 432 13.14 -18.93 19.02
CA GLY A 432 13.26 -17.73 19.85
C GLY A 432 13.70 -16.48 19.09
N ASP A 433 14.09 -16.60 17.82
CA ASP A 433 14.37 -15.47 16.94
C ASP A 433 13.16 -15.20 16.02
N LEU A 434 12.88 -13.92 15.75
CA LEU A 434 11.75 -13.57 14.88
C LEU A 434 12.12 -13.78 13.40
N ASP A 435 11.40 -14.68 12.74
CA ASP A 435 11.39 -14.84 11.29
C ASP A 435 10.50 -13.78 10.62
N ILE A 436 10.58 -13.68 9.29
CA ILE A 436 9.75 -12.75 8.50
C ILE A 436 9.06 -13.49 7.35
N ALA A 437 7.73 -13.33 7.25
CA ALA A 437 6.98 -13.63 6.04
C ALA A 437 6.69 -12.33 5.29
N ALA A 438 6.97 -12.27 3.99
CA ALA A 438 6.82 -11.07 3.17
C ALA A 438 6.10 -11.36 1.84
N THR A 439 5.30 -10.40 1.38
CA THR A 439 4.63 -10.43 0.08
C THR A 439 5.09 -9.29 -0.82
N SER A 440 4.98 -9.52 -2.13
CA SER A 440 5.46 -8.64 -3.19
C SER A 440 4.36 -8.31 -4.22
N PHE A 441 3.37 -7.52 -3.80
CA PHE A 441 2.20 -7.18 -4.61
C PHE A 441 2.49 -6.24 -5.78
N TYR A 442 3.38 -5.26 -5.61
CA TYR A 442 3.64 -4.20 -6.59
C TYR A 442 4.72 -4.58 -7.62
N SER A 443 5.09 -5.85 -7.71
CA SER A 443 6.10 -6.32 -8.66
C SER A 443 5.61 -6.25 -10.10
N ASN A 444 6.56 -6.28 -11.04
CA ASN A 444 6.29 -6.35 -12.47
C ASN A 444 6.08 -7.80 -12.98
N LEU A 445 5.93 -8.78 -12.07
CA LEU A 445 5.75 -10.20 -12.38
C LEU A 445 6.88 -10.84 -13.20
N ALA A 446 8.05 -10.20 -13.32
CA ALA A 446 9.19 -10.79 -14.00
C ALA A 446 9.73 -12.03 -13.27
N GLN A 447 9.69 -12.00 -11.93
CA GLN A 447 10.12 -13.05 -11.00
C GLN A 447 8.93 -13.40 -10.07
N PRO A 448 7.88 -14.08 -10.57
CA PRO A 448 6.67 -14.32 -9.80
C PRO A 448 6.88 -15.19 -8.55
N GLU A 449 7.94 -16.00 -8.50
CA GLU A 449 8.35 -16.76 -7.32
C GLU A 449 8.72 -15.88 -6.10
N GLN A 450 8.97 -14.58 -6.34
CA GLN A 450 9.17 -13.58 -5.29
C GLN A 450 7.86 -13.02 -4.73
N GLY A 451 6.71 -13.44 -5.27
CA GLY A 451 5.39 -13.02 -4.81
C GLY A 451 5.23 -13.22 -3.30
N PHE A 452 5.75 -14.34 -2.80
CA PHE A 452 5.88 -14.65 -1.38
C PHE A 452 7.33 -15.01 -1.05
N VAL A 453 7.84 -14.53 0.08
CA VAL A 453 9.17 -14.87 0.60
C VAL A 453 9.06 -15.12 2.11
N TYR A 454 9.56 -16.26 2.56
CA TYR A 454 9.81 -16.56 3.98
C TYR A 454 11.30 -16.38 4.26
N LEU A 455 11.62 -15.62 5.29
CA LEU A 455 12.97 -15.29 5.73
C LEU A 455 13.15 -15.90 7.12
N SER A 456 13.80 -17.06 7.18
CA SER A 456 14.13 -17.71 8.45
C SER A 456 15.34 -17.01 9.07
N ASN A 457 15.21 -16.57 10.32
CA ASN A 457 16.23 -15.85 11.06
C ASN A 457 17.15 -16.84 11.77
N GLU A 458 18.36 -17.02 11.27
CA GLU A 458 19.37 -17.91 11.86
C GLU A 458 20.10 -17.25 13.05
N GLY A 459 19.40 -16.36 13.74
CA GLY A 459 19.88 -15.51 14.82
C GLY A 459 20.61 -14.24 14.37
N ARG A 460 20.52 -13.22 15.23
CA ARG A 460 21.20 -11.90 15.06
C ARG A 460 20.89 -11.23 13.71
N LEU A 461 19.64 -11.34 13.24
CA LEU A 461 19.17 -10.78 11.97
C LEU A 461 19.85 -11.40 10.73
N ASN A 462 20.30 -12.65 10.82
CA ASN A 462 20.90 -13.36 9.70
C ASN A 462 19.84 -14.24 9.01
N PHE A 463 19.21 -13.69 7.96
CA PHE A 463 18.08 -14.36 7.33
C PHE A 463 18.47 -15.25 6.14
N LYS A 464 17.83 -16.41 6.02
CA LYS A 464 17.83 -17.25 4.82
C LYS A 464 16.48 -17.17 4.09
N PRO A 465 16.47 -16.86 2.78
CA PRO A 465 15.24 -16.68 2.02
C PRO A 465 14.74 -17.98 1.36
N PHE A 466 13.46 -18.26 1.55
CA PHE A 466 12.72 -19.41 1.01
C PHE A 466 11.44 -18.96 0.31
N THR A 467 10.96 -19.77 -0.62
CA THR A 467 9.67 -19.63 -1.29
C THR A 467 9.07 -21.00 -1.60
N THR A 468 7.88 -21.02 -2.18
CA THR A 468 7.19 -22.20 -2.69
C THR A 468 6.65 -21.92 -4.09
N THR A 469 6.38 -22.98 -4.86
CA THR A 469 5.90 -22.85 -6.24
C THR A 469 4.55 -22.12 -6.30
N GLU A 470 3.66 -22.42 -5.35
CA GLU A 470 2.36 -21.77 -5.18
C GLU A 470 2.49 -20.27 -4.89
N GLY A 471 3.63 -19.82 -4.33
CA GLY A 471 3.92 -18.40 -4.13
C GLY A 471 3.92 -17.59 -5.43
N ALA A 472 4.10 -18.24 -6.58
CA ALA A 472 4.03 -17.61 -7.90
C ALA A 472 2.62 -17.52 -8.49
N HIS A 473 1.63 -18.22 -7.91
CA HIS A 473 0.30 -18.37 -8.50
C HIS A 473 -0.65 -17.18 -8.22
N GLY A 474 -0.22 -16.21 -7.41
CA GLY A 474 -1.04 -15.07 -7.02
C GLY A 474 -0.26 -13.78 -6.90
N LYS A 475 -1.00 -12.68 -6.80
CA LYS A 475 -0.48 -11.36 -6.42
C LYS A 475 -0.97 -11.04 -5.02
N TRP A 476 -0.15 -11.37 -4.02
CA TRP A 476 -0.57 -11.39 -2.62
C TRP A 476 -0.63 -9.99 -2.00
N LEU A 477 -1.81 -9.38 -2.02
CA LEU A 477 -2.06 -8.06 -1.45
C LEU A 477 -2.18 -8.10 0.07
N THR A 478 -2.88 -9.11 0.59
CA THR A 478 -3.17 -9.26 2.03
C THR A 478 -2.47 -10.49 2.58
N MET A 479 -2.19 -10.47 3.89
CA MET A 479 -1.60 -11.58 4.63
C MET A 479 -2.09 -11.53 6.08
N GLU A 480 -2.49 -12.66 6.63
CA GLU A 480 -2.90 -12.83 8.03
C GLU A 480 -2.14 -14.00 8.65
N ALA A 481 -1.75 -13.86 9.91
CA ALA A 481 -1.05 -14.89 10.68
C ALA A 481 -1.83 -15.23 11.94
N ALA A 482 -2.17 -16.50 12.07
CA ALA A 482 -2.88 -17.02 13.22
C ALA A 482 -2.67 -18.53 13.30
N ASP A 483 -2.97 -19.12 14.45
CA ASP A 483 -3.14 -20.56 14.60
C ASP A 483 -4.51 -20.95 13.99
N PHE A 484 -4.53 -21.27 12.69
CA PHE A 484 -5.77 -21.51 11.93
C PHE A 484 -6.29 -22.93 12.11
N ASP A 485 -5.45 -23.90 12.41
CA ASP A 485 -5.86 -25.29 12.63
C ASP A 485 -5.88 -25.71 14.11
N LYS A 486 -5.45 -24.82 15.02
CA LYS A 486 -5.44 -25.00 16.48
C LYS A 486 -4.45 -26.04 16.97
N ASP A 487 -3.37 -26.26 16.24
CA ASP A 487 -2.31 -27.17 16.66
C ASP A 487 -1.24 -26.49 17.54
N GLY A 488 -1.30 -25.15 17.66
CA GLY A 488 -0.47 -24.35 18.54
C GLY A 488 0.74 -23.70 17.87
N ASP A 489 0.94 -23.92 16.57
CA ASP A 489 1.87 -23.14 15.77
C ASP A 489 1.16 -22.01 14.98
N VAL A 490 1.93 -21.12 14.36
CA VAL A 490 1.38 -19.97 13.63
C VAL A 490 1.42 -20.28 12.14
N ASP A 491 0.25 -20.34 11.53
CA ASP A 491 0.02 -20.48 10.10
C ASP A 491 -0.03 -19.11 9.40
N LEU A 492 -0.04 -19.14 8.05
CA LEU A 492 -0.26 -17.96 7.21
C LEU A 492 -1.39 -18.17 6.21
N VAL A 493 -2.13 -17.09 5.94
CA VAL A 493 -3.02 -17.01 4.77
C VAL A 493 -2.69 -15.75 3.99
N LEU A 494 -2.46 -15.92 2.69
CA LEU A 494 -2.25 -14.84 1.73
C LEU A 494 -3.50 -14.65 0.87
N GLY A 495 -3.86 -13.39 0.58
CA GLY A 495 -5.00 -13.04 -0.27
C GLY A 495 -4.56 -12.42 -1.58
N SER A 496 -5.01 -12.98 -2.69
CA SER A 496 -4.61 -12.60 -4.04
C SER A 496 -5.48 -11.48 -4.60
N TYR A 497 -4.84 -10.51 -5.25
CA TYR A 497 -5.50 -9.42 -5.96
C TYR A 497 -4.85 -9.21 -7.33
N PHE A 498 -5.61 -9.46 -8.39
CA PHE A 498 -5.27 -9.09 -9.75
C PHE A 498 -6.09 -7.88 -10.17
N HIS A 499 -5.41 -6.86 -10.67
CA HIS A 499 -6.03 -5.64 -11.16
C HIS A 499 -6.60 -5.84 -12.57
N THR A 500 -5.97 -6.71 -13.37
CA THR A 500 -6.41 -6.98 -14.75
C THR A 500 -6.18 -8.44 -15.15
N VAL A 501 -6.97 -8.92 -16.11
CA VAL A 501 -6.73 -10.21 -16.79
C VAL A 501 -5.36 -10.21 -17.52
N GLY A 502 -4.84 -9.04 -17.89
CA GLY A 502 -3.52 -8.90 -18.50
C GLY A 502 -2.38 -9.37 -17.59
N GLU A 503 -2.48 -9.12 -16.27
CA GLU A 503 -1.50 -9.62 -15.29
C GLU A 503 -1.50 -11.14 -15.21
N MET A 504 -2.70 -11.75 -15.16
CA MET A 504 -2.84 -13.21 -15.20
C MET A 504 -2.28 -13.77 -16.51
N THR A 505 -2.52 -13.11 -17.64
CA THR A 505 -2.01 -13.52 -18.95
C THR A 505 -0.48 -13.55 -18.99
N GLN A 506 0.20 -12.59 -18.34
CA GLN A 506 1.67 -12.60 -18.21
C GLN A 506 2.18 -13.84 -17.45
N LEU A 507 1.46 -14.26 -16.40
CA LEU A 507 1.78 -15.46 -15.63
C LEU A 507 1.47 -16.74 -16.43
N ILE A 508 0.38 -16.77 -17.21
CA ILE A 508 0.07 -17.88 -18.13
C ILE A 508 1.22 -18.09 -19.13
N PHE A 509 1.78 -17.02 -19.69
CA PHE A 509 2.95 -17.13 -20.58
C PHE A 509 4.23 -17.63 -19.89
N LYS A 510 4.26 -17.63 -18.55
CA LYS A 510 5.30 -18.24 -17.73
C LYS A 510 4.96 -19.66 -17.25
N GLY A 511 3.83 -20.22 -17.67
CA GLY A 511 3.38 -21.58 -17.33
C GLY A 511 2.54 -21.69 -16.06
N ILE A 512 2.15 -20.56 -15.45
CA ILE A 512 1.29 -20.53 -14.26
C ILE A 512 -0.17 -20.52 -14.70
N LEU A 513 -0.91 -21.58 -14.34
CA LEU A 513 -2.31 -21.79 -14.75
C LEU A 513 -3.30 -21.81 -13.58
N SER A 514 -2.81 -21.73 -12.34
CA SER A 514 -3.62 -21.59 -11.13
C SER A 514 -3.61 -20.13 -10.67
N PHE A 515 -4.76 -19.63 -10.23
CA PHE A 515 -4.94 -18.27 -9.72
C PHE A 515 -5.89 -18.28 -8.51
N PRO A 516 -5.45 -18.82 -7.37
CA PRO A 516 -6.32 -18.94 -6.21
C PRO A 516 -6.61 -17.57 -5.58
N GLN A 517 -7.74 -17.48 -4.89
CA GLN A 517 -8.08 -16.34 -4.04
C GLN A 517 -7.19 -16.32 -2.80
N LEU A 518 -6.93 -17.50 -2.21
CA LEU A 518 -6.09 -17.63 -1.02
C LEU A 518 -4.99 -18.67 -1.19
N LEU A 519 -3.84 -18.41 -0.58
CA LEU A 519 -2.80 -19.39 -0.32
C LEU A 519 -2.66 -19.56 1.20
N VAL A 520 -2.98 -20.75 1.70
CA VAL A 520 -2.75 -21.14 3.09
C VAL A 520 -1.38 -21.80 3.18
N LEU A 521 -0.56 -21.37 4.12
CA LEU A 521 0.70 -21.98 4.48
C LEU A 521 0.52 -22.55 5.89
N GLU A 522 0.19 -23.84 5.94
CA GLU A 522 0.03 -24.59 7.19
C GLU A 522 1.42 -24.82 7.78
N ASN A 523 1.69 -24.28 8.97
CA ASN A 523 2.93 -24.56 9.67
C ASN A 523 2.91 -26.02 10.16
N ARG A 524 4.09 -26.61 10.26
CA ARG A 524 4.27 -28.04 10.55
C ARG A 524 5.28 -28.25 11.65
N LYS A 525 5.51 -27.23 12.47
CA LYS A 525 6.40 -27.35 13.59
C LYS A 525 5.75 -28.27 14.61
N ARG A 526 6.38 -29.42 14.84
CA ARG A 526 5.93 -30.40 15.83
C ARG A 526 6.66 -30.26 17.15
#